data_AF-A0A183N7Q3-F1
#
_entry.id   AF-A0A183N7Q3-F1
#
_cell.length_a   1.000
_cell.length_b   1.000
_cell.length_c   1.000
_cell.angle_alpha   90.00
_cell.angle_beta   90.00
_cell.angle_gamma   90.00
#
_symmetry.space_group_name_H-M   'P 1'
#
loop_
_entity.id
_entity.type
_entity.pdbx_description
1 polymer ?
#
loop_
_entity_poly.entity_id
_entity_poly.type
_entity_poly.pdbx_seq_one_letter_code
_entity_poly.pdbx_strand_id
1 'polypeptide(L)' 'MPVDMQQDAVDLCYQGIENFKEEYEIAKYLKKEYECKYGSIWHCIVGKSFGSYISHEEDGFIFFHLHGYYVMLFKAG' A
#
# COMPACT_ATOMS: atom_id res chain seq x y z
N MET A 1 -2.44 1.85 12.60
CA MET A 1 -2.82 2.79 11.53
C MET A 1 -4.23 3.31 11.81
N PRO A 2 -4.45 4.63 11.94
CA PRO A 2 -5.78 5.21 12.13
C PRO A 2 -6.75 4.86 11.00
N VAL A 3 -8.06 4.82 11.29
CA VAL A 3 -9.10 4.42 10.32
C VAL A 3 -9.08 5.29 9.06
N ASP A 4 -8.92 6.60 9.20
CA ASP A 4 -8.84 7.53 8.06
C ASP A 4 -7.66 7.20 7.13
N MET A 5 -6.50 6.85 7.72
CA MET A 5 -5.34 6.41 6.95
C MET A 5 -5.55 5.03 6.30
N GLN A 6 -6.38 4.17 6.87
CA GLN A 6 -6.71 2.89 6.22
C GLN A 6 -7.64 3.09 5.02
N GLN A 7 -8.63 3.97 5.15
CA GLN A 7 -9.55 4.29 4.06
C GLN A 7 -8.81 4.94 2.89
N ASP A 8 -7.92 5.90 3.17
CA ASP A 8 -7.06 6.49 2.14
C ASP A 8 -6.21 5.45 1.39
N ALA A 9 -5.77 4.37 2.06
CA ALA A 9 -4.99 3.31 1.42
C ALA A 9 -5.82 2.58 0.37
N VAL A 10 -7.07 2.29 0.71
CA VAL A 10 -8.03 1.61 -0.16
C VAL A 10 -8.41 2.52 -1.34
N ASP A 11 -8.67 3.79 -1.09
CA ASP A 11 -9.07 4.76 -2.13
C ASP A 11 -7.94 5.01 -3.12
N LEU A 12 -6.70 5.21 -2.64
CA LEU A 12 -5.52 5.32 -3.49
C LEU A 12 -5.24 4.00 -4.23
N CYS A 13 -5.46 2.86 -3.60
CA CYS A 13 -5.31 1.58 -4.28
C CYS A 13 -6.32 1.41 -5.42
N TYR A 14 -7.57 1.77 -5.18
CA TYR A 14 -8.61 1.77 -6.20
C TYR A 14 -8.22 2.65 -7.40
N GLN A 15 -7.78 3.89 -7.14
CA GLN A 15 -7.28 4.78 -8.19
C GLN A 15 -6.06 4.20 -8.92
N GLY A 16 -5.12 3.58 -8.19
CA GLY A 16 -3.97 2.92 -8.79
C GLY A 16 -4.37 1.80 -9.75
N ILE A 17 -5.33 0.96 -9.35
CA ILE A 17 -5.84 -0.15 -10.18
C ILE A 17 -6.57 0.37 -11.43
N GLU A 18 -7.29 1.49 -11.34
CA GLU A 18 -7.96 2.09 -12.52
C GLU A 18 -6.97 2.70 -13.52
N ASN A 19 -5.85 3.24 -13.04
CA ASN A 19 -4.90 3.99 -13.88
C ASN A 19 -3.71 3.17 -14.37
N PHE A 20 -3.38 2.05 -13.72
CA PHE A 20 -2.20 1.24 -14.02
C PHE A 20 -2.56 -0.24 -14.23
N LYS A 21 -1.84 -0.88 -15.15
CA LYS A 21 -2.03 -2.31 -15.46
C LYS A 21 -1.06 -3.24 -14.74
N GLU A 22 0.16 -2.76 -14.51
CA GLU A 22 1.25 -3.53 -13.91
C GLU A 22 1.25 -3.36 -12.39
N GLU A 23 1.41 -4.45 -11.63
CA GLU A 23 1.38 -4.42 -10.16
C GLU A 23 2.46 -3.49 -9.58
N TYR A 24 3.62 -3.43 -10.23
CA TYR A 24 4.72 -2.54 -9.86
C TYR A 24 4.32 -1.06 -9.89
N GLU A 25 3.60 -0.62 -10.91
CA GLU A 25 3.19 0.79 -11.04
C GLU A 25 2.14 1.15 -9.98
N ILE A 26 1.22 0.24 -9.67
CA ILE A 26 0.25 0.40 -8.58
C ILE A 26 1.00 0.53 -7.24
N ALA A 27 1.91 -0.39 -6.93
CA ALA A 27 2.69 -0.36 -5.69
C ALA A 27 3.51 0.94 -5.55
N LYS A 28 4.16 1.35 -6.64
CA LYS A 28 4.94 2.59 -6.71
C LYS A 28 4.06 3.83 -6.48
N TYR A 29 2.85 3.84 -7.04
CA TYR A 29 1.88 4.91 -6.83
C TYR A 29 1.48 5.03 -5.35
N LEU A 30 1.02 3.95 -4.71
CA LEU A 30 0.64 3.97 -3.29
C LEU A 30 1.80 4.44 -2.41
N LYS A 31 3.00 3.87 -2.61
CA LYS A 31 4.21 4.25 -1.87
C LYS A 31 4.44 5.76 -1.97
N LYS A 32 4.45 6.31 -3.19
CA LYS A 32 4.73 7.73 -3.42
C LYS A 32 3.70 8.65 -2.76
N GLU A 33 2.41 8.33 -2.90
CA GLU A 33 1.34 9.14 -2.31
C GLU A 33 1.39 9.10 -0.78
N TYR A 34 1.70 7.94 -0.19
CA TYR A 34 1.87 7.82 1.26
C TYR A 34 3.10 8.57 1.79
N GLU A 35 4.24 8.45 1.11
CA GLU A 35 5.43 9.23 1.46
C GLU A 35 5.17 10.74 1.34
N CYS A 36 4.39 11.16 0.34
CA CYS A 36 4.04 12.56 0.15
C CYS A 36 3.06 13.08 1.23
N LYS A 37 2.02 12.31 1.57
CA LYS A 37 0.95 12.73 2.49
C LYS A 37 1.34 12.57 3.96
N TYR A 38 2.07 11.50 4.30
CA TYR A 38 2.34 11.10 5.69
C TYR A 38 3.81 11.19 6.08
N GLY A 39 4.70 11.50 5.13
CA GLY A 39 6.14 11.50 5.35
C GLY A 39 6.70 10.09 5.61
N SER A 40 7.96 10.03 6.05
CA SER A 40 8.70 8.79 6.32
C SER A 40 8.89 7.88 5.09
N ILE A 41 9.47 6.70 5.31
CA ILE A 41 9.72 5.71 4.26
C ILE A 41 8.62 4.65 4.29
N TRP A 42 7.91 4.51 3.18
CA TRP A 42 6.86 3.52 3.00
C TRP A 42 7.27 2.46 1.99
N HIS A 43 6.79 1.26 2.19
CA HIS A 43 6.98 0.12 1.30
C HIS A 43 5.62 -0.41 0.91
N CYS A 44 5.46 -0.78 -0.36
CA CYS A 44 4.21 -1.32 -0.87
C CYS A 44 4.49 -2.55 -1.73
N ILE A 45 3.70 -3.59 -1.52
CA ILE A 45 3.68 -4.82 -2.32
C ILE A 45 2.27 -5.01 -2.84
N VAL A 46 2.14 -5.26 -4.14
CA VAL A 46 0.89 -5.56 -4.83
C VAL A 46 1.10 -6.85 -5.62
N GLY A 47 0.17 -7.78 -5.53
CA GLY A 47 0.27 -9.03 -6.28
C GLY A 47 -0.91 -9.96 -6.07
N LYS A 48 -1.06 -10.95 -6.96
CA LYS A 48 -2.14 -11.95 -6.89
C LYS A 48 -1.82 -13.10 -5.94
N SER A 49 -0.54 -13.34 -5.65
CA SER A 49 -0.06 -14.35 -4.71
C SER A 49 1.34 -13.99 -4.25
N PHE A 50 1.52 -13.80 -2.94
CA PHE A 50 2.83 -13.62 -2.32
C PHE A 50 2.78 -14.01 -0.83
N GLY A 51 3.95 -14.34 -0.29
CA GLY A 51 4.18 -14.44 1.15
C GLY A 51 5.17 -13.37 1.58
N SER A 52 5.07 -12.93 2.83
CA SER A 52 5.95 -11.91 3.38
C SER A 52 6.27 -12.16 4.84
N TYR A 53 7.50 -11.89 5.24
CA TYR A 53 7.95 -11.88 6.62
C TYR A 53 8.82 -10.64 6.81
N ILE A 54 8.24 -9.59 7.37
CA ILE A 54 8.85 -8.26 7.45
C ILE A 54 8.68 -7.68 8.86
N SER A 55 9.57 -6.76 9.20
CA SER A 55 9.41 -5.87 10.35
C SER A 55 8.92 -4.51 9.85
N HIS A 56 8.01 -3.89 10.60
CA HIS A 56 7.45 -2.57 10.29
C HIS A 56 7.32 -1.75 11.58
N GLU A 57 7.18 -0.44 11.43
CA GLU A 57 6.90 0.45 12.56
C GLU A 57 5.49 0.18 13.13
N GLU A 58 5.31 0.44 14.44
CA GLU A 58 3.98 0.42 15.05
C GLU A 58 3.05 1.41 14.35
N ASP A 59 1.77 1.06 14.26
CA ASP A 59 0.73 1.84 13.61
C ASP A 59 0.94 2.18 12.11
N GLY A 60 1.97 1.65 11.46
CA GLY A 60 2.30 1.93 10.07
C GLY A 60 1.95 0.82 9.09
N PHE A 61 1.10 -0.15 9.41
CA PHE A 61 0.85 -1.35 8.58
C PHE A 61 -0.62 -1.52 8.20
N ILE A 62 -0.87 -1.91 6.94
CA ILE A 62 -2.17 -2.40 6.47
C ILE A 62 -1.97 -3.51 5.41
N PHE A 63 -2.80 -4.55 5.48
CA PHE A 63 -2.90 -5.61 4.48
C PHE A 63 -4.35 -5.85 4.11
N PHE A 64 -4.67 -5.81 2.81
CA PHE A 64 -6.03 -5.96 2.32
C PHE A 64 -6.08 -6.58 0.92
N HIS A 65 -7.27 -7.00 0.50
CA HIS A 65 -7.53 -7.52 -0.83
C HIS A 65 -8.52 -6.61 -1.57
N LEU A 66 -8.16 -6.20 -2.79
CA LEU A 66 -8.97 -5.29 -3.62
C LEU A 66 -8.85 -5.68 -5.10
N HIS A 67 -9.99 -5.87 -5.77
CA HIS A 67 -10.06 -6.19 -7.21
C HIS A 67 -9.14 -7.33 -7.69
N GLY A 68 -8.94 -8.36 -6.86
CA GLY A 68 -8.12 -9.53 -7.22
C GLY A 68 -6.62 -9.38 -6.88
N TYR A 69 -6.23 -8.27 -6.25
CA TYR A 69 -4.88 -8.04 -5.76
C TYR A 69 -4.86 -8.08 -4.24
N TYR A 70 -3.85 -8.75 -3.69
CA TYR A 70 -3.42 -8.53 -2.32
C TYR A 70 -2.49 -7.32 -2.28
N VAL A 71 -2.68 -6.47 -1.29
CA VAL A 71 -1.94 -5.22 -1.13
C VAL A 71 -1.45 -5.15 0.30
N MET A 72 -0.14 -4.97 0.43
CA MET A 72 0.52 -4.77 1.71
C MET A 72 1.26 -3.44 1.66
N LEU A 73 0.84 -2.49 2.50
CA LEU A 73 1.44 -1.17 2.61
C LEU A 73 1.92 -0.99 4.04
N PHE A 74 3.21 -0.71 4.20
CA PHE A 74 3.82 -0.62 5.52
C PHE A 74 4.93 0.42 5.62
N LYS A 75 5.03 1.03 6.79
CA LYS A 75 6.08 1.99 7.14
C LYS A 75 7.29 1.25 7.72
N ALA A 76 8.48 1.50 7.17
CA ALA A 76 9.73 0.99 7.71
C ALA A 76 10.92 1.87 7.29
N GLY A 77 11.64 2.41 8.27
CA GLY A 77 12.83 3.23 8.08
C GLY A 77 13.42 3.70 9.40
#